data_AF-A0A960EI38-F1
#
_entry.id   AF-A0A960EI38-F1
#
_cell.length_a   1.000
_cell.length_b   1.000
_cell.length_c   1.000
_cell.angle_alpha   90.00
_cell.angle_beta   90.00
_cell.angle_gamma   90.00
#
_symmetry.space_group_name_H-M   'P 1'
#
loop_
_entity.id
_entity.type
_entity.pdbx_description
1 polymer ?
#
loop_
_entity_poly.entity_id
_entity_poly.type
_entity_poly.pdbx_seq_one_letter_code
_entity_poly.pdbx_strand_id
1 'polypeptide(L)'
;MDATQQRRRSALDAGLAVCLVLAAALTFAPWIRTGAVRRTSHEVLRAAERLDVLAGGPAAAVPVLWALLPLAAALGVLALARGARRAAAGLGLGVGLLEVAMGLAVMRAPRSADWGAGGAVITGLLLVVVAIVALAVDERSAA
;
A
#
# COMPACT_ATOMS: atom_id res chain seq x y z
N MET A 1 16.86 -17.28 -22.64
CA MET A 1 16.12 -16.08 -22.17
C MET A 1 17.07 -14.91 -22.31
N ASP A 2 16.71 -13.86 -23.05
CA ASP A 2 17.63 -12.74 -23.31
C ASP A 2 18.03 -12.04 -22.02
N ALA A 3 19.31 -11.71 -21.88
CA ALA A 3 19.87 -11.06 -20.69
C ALA A 3 19.14 -9.73 -20.36
N THR A 4 18.63 -9.04 -21.39
CA THR A 4 17.80 -7.83 -21.27
C THR A 4 16.42 -8.12 -20.67
N GLN A 5 15.77 -9.22 -21.06
CA GLN A 5 14.47 -9.64 -20.51
C GLN A 5 14.60 -10.08 -19.05
N GLN A 6 15.68 -10.80 -18.71
CA GLN A 6 15.95 -11.20 -17.33
C GLN A 6 16.23 -10.00 -16.42
N ARG A 7 17.01 -9.01 -16.89
CA ARG A 7 17.24 -7.75 -16.15
C ARG A 7 15.94 -6.97 -15.92
N ARG A 8 15.08 -6.85 -16.94
CA ARG A 8 13.76 -6.20 -16.80
C ARG A 8 12.89 -6.90 -15.76
N ARG A 9 12.83 -8.23 -15.80
CA ARG A 9 12.05 -9.04 -14.84
C ARG A 9 12.54 -8.85 -13.41
N SER A 10 13.86 -8.83 -13.18
CA SER A 10 14.47 -8.59 -11.87
C SER A 10 14.21 -7.17 -11.36
N ALA A 11 14.31 -6.16 -12.23
CA ALA A 11 14.02 -4.77 -11.88
C ALA A 11 12.56 -4.56 -11.46
N LEU A 12 11.60 -5.24 -12.11
CA LEU A 12 10.19 -5.18 -11.73
C LEU A 12 9.93 -5.83 -10.37
N ASP A 13 10.53 -7.00 -10.10
CA ASP A 13 10.37 -7.67 -8.81
C ASP A 13 10.97 -6.82 -7.68
N ALA A 14 12.16 -6.26 -7.91
CA ALA A 14 12.79 -5.34 -6.96
C ALA A 14 11.93 -4.09 -6.73
N GLY A 15 11.41 -3.48 -7.79
CA GLY A 15 10.52 -2.33 -7.70
C GLY A 15 9.25 -2.63 -6.90
N LEU A 16 8.62 -3.78 -7.16
CA LEU A 16 7.41 -4.20 -6.46
C LEU A 16 7.70 -4.47 -4.97
N ALA A 17 8.79 -5.19 -4.67
CA ALA A 17 9.21 -5.46 -3.30
C ALA A 17 9.49 -4.17 -2.52
N VAL A 18 10.24 -3.24 -3.11
CA VAL A 18 10.55 -1.94 -2.49
C VAL A 18 9.26 -1.15 -2.22
N CYS A 19 8.34 -1.09 -3.19
CA CYS A 19 7.08 -0.36 -3.00
C CYS A 19 6.20 -1.00 -1.92
N LEU A 20 6.10 -2.33 -1.85
CA LEU A 20 5.36 -3.04 -0.80
C LEU A 20 5.95 -2.79 0.60
N VAL A 21 7.28 -2.81 0.71
CA VAL A 21 7.97 -2.52 1.98
C VAL A 21 7.77 -1.06 2.39
N LEU A 22 7.87 -0.12 1.45
CA LEU A 22 7.63 1.30 1.72
C LEU A 22 6.18 1.55 2.14
N ALA A 23 5.20 0.93 1.48
CA ALA A 23 3.79 1.02 1.85
C ALA A 23 3.57 0.56 3.29
N ALA A 24 4.10 -0.63 3.64
CA ALA A 24 4.05 -1.13 5.00
C ALA A 24 4.77 -0.20 6.01
N ALA A 25 5.92 0.35 5.65
CA ALA A 25 6.65 1.28 6.52
C ALA A 25 5.86 2.58 6.77
N LEU A 26 5.22 3.12 5.72
CA LEU A 26 4.44 4.36 5.80
C LEU A 26 3.17 4.21 6.62
N THR A 27 2.56 3.02 6.71
CA THR A 27 1.49 2.77 7.68
C THR A 27 1.92 3.00 9.15
N PHE A 28 3.22 2.92 9.44
CA PHE A 28 3.79 3.23 10.76
C PHE A 28 4.40 4.64 10.86
N ALA A 29 4.41 5.43 9.78
CA ALA A 29 5.01 6.77 9.72
C ALA A 29 4.57 7.71 10.86
N PRO A 30 3.28 7.76 11.26
CA PRO A 30 2.84 8.61 12.38
C PRO A 30 3.49 8.22 13.72
N TRP A 31 3.77 6.94 13.92
CA TRP A 31 4.38 6.40 15.14
C TRP A 31 5.87 6.69 15.20
N ILE A 32 6.56 6.59 14.05
CA ILE A 32 8.00 6.91 13.94
C ILE A 32 8.24 8.38 14.30
N ARG A 33 7.40 9.30 13.81
CA ARG A 33 7.56 10.73 14.10
C ARG A 33 7.20 11.11 15.53
N THR A 34 6.15 10.52 16.09
CA THR A 34 5.68 10.93 17.42
C THR A 34 6.52 10.33 18.55
N GLY A 35 7.34 9.30 18.30
CA GLY A 35 8.11 8.59 19.34
C GLY A 35 7.23 7.98 20.45
N ALA A 36 5.90 8.07 20.29
CA ALA A 36 4.93 7.75 21.30
C ALA A 36 4.58 6.26 21.17
N VAL A 37 5.31 5.43 21.91
CA VAL A 37 5.10 3.97 22.04
C VAL A 37 3.67 3.61 22.50
N ARG A 38 2.86 4.58 22.97
CA ARG A 38 1.57 4.35 23.64
C ARG A 38 0.30 4.79 22.92
N ARG A 39 0.33 5.42 21.74
CA ARG A 39 -0.92 5.75 21.02
C ARG A 39 -1.38 4.55 20.20
N THR A 40 -2.10 3.63 20.81
CA THR A 40 -2.68 2.47 20.10
C THR A 40 -3.47 2.93 18.87
N SER A 41 -3.33 2.24 17.74
CA SER A 41 -4.09 2.49 16.49
C SER A 41 -5.60 2.55 16.71
N HIS A 42 -6.08 1.95 17.81
CA HIS A 42 -7.44 2.04 18.31
C HIS A 42 -7.88 3.43 18.78
N GLU A 43 -6.99 4.29 19.28
CA GLU A 43 -7.35 5.65 19.70
C GLU A 43 -7.67 6.56 18.52
N VAL A 44 -6.94 6.41 17.41
CA VAL A 44 -7.22 7.10 16.15
C VAL A 44 -8.55 6.61 15.58
N LEU A 45 -8.80 5.30 15.66
CA LEU A 45 -10.05 4.71 15.23
C LEU A 45 -11.25 5.19 16.07
N ARG A 46 -11.10 5.23 17.40
CA ARG A 46 -12.11 5.77 18.32
C ARG A 46 -12.35 7.25 18.11
N ALA A 47 -11.33 8.03 17.75
CA ALA A 47 -11.51 9.44 17.41
C ALA A 47 -12.31 9.59 16.10
N ALA A 48 -12.08 8.72 15.11
CA ALA A 48 -12.83 8.69 13.86
C ALA A 48 -14.29 8.23 14.06
N GLU A 49 -14.53 7.22 14.91
CA GLU A 49 -15.89 6.82 15.34
C GLU A 49 -16.61 7.96 16.07
N ARG A 50 -15.96 8.63 17.02
CA ARG A 50 -16.57 9.74 17.78
C ARG A 50 -16.88 10.98 16.94
N LEU A 51 -16.18 11.17 15.81
CA LEU A 51 -16.40 12.26 14.88
C LEU A 51 -17.42 11.89 13.78
N ASP A 52 -18.05 10.72 13.87
CA ASP A 52 -19.06 10.21 12.92
C ASP A 52 -18.56 10.10 11.47
N VAL A 53 -17.23 10.10 11.27
CA VAL A 53 -16.59 10.02 9.94
C VAL A 53 -16.83 8.66 9.28
N LEU A 54 -17.18 7.65 10.09
CA LEU A 54 -17.37 6.25 9.69
C LEU A 54 -18.84 5.82 9.68
N ALA A 55 -19.79 6.72 9.90
CA ALA A 55 -21.21 6.38 9.97
C ALA A 55 -21.81 6.09 8.59
N GLY A 56 -21.84 4.79 8.25
CA GLY A 56 -22.61 4.24 7.15
C GLY A 56 -21.85 4.01 5.84
N GLY A 57 -22.11 2.86 5.21
CA GLY A 57 -21.60 2.53 3.88
C GLY A 57 -20.16 2.00 3.85
N PRO A 58 -19.46 2.08 2.70
CA PRO A 58 -18.12 1.51 2.51
C PRO A 58 -17.04 2.14 3.41
N ALA A 59 -17.33 3.28 4.04
CA ALA A 59 -16.47 3.92 5.04
C ALA A 59 -16.23 3.03 6.27
N ALA A 60 -17.18 2.17 6.65
CA ALA A 60 -17.02 1.25 7.77
C ALA A 60 -15.95 0.16 7.53
N ALA A 61 -15.63 -0.14 6.27
CA ALA A 61 -14.59 -1.12 5.93
C ALA A 61 -13.17 -0.54 6.02
N VAL A 62 -13.03 0.80 6.01
CA VAL A 62 -11.73 1.49 5.96
C VAL A 62 -10.80 1.10 7.10
N PRO A 63 -11.23 1.07 8.39
CA PRO A 63 -10.38 0.62 9.49
C PRO A 63 -9.84 -0.80 9.32
N VAL A 64 -10.70 -1.71 8.87
CA VAL A 64 -10.38 -3.13 8.70
C VAL A 64 -9.38 -3.29 7.56
N LEU A 65 -9.65 -2.65 6.43
CA LEU A 65 -8.76 -2.65 5.27
C LEU A 65 -7.40 -2.03 5.60
N TRP A 66 -7.38 -0.97 6.40
CA TRP A 66 -6.14 -0.35 6.86
C TRP A 66 -5.31 -1.29 7.73
N ALA A 67 -5.94 -2.01 8.67
CA ALA A 67 -5.24 -2.99 9.51
C ALA A 67 -4.67 -4.16 8.69
N LEU A 68 -5.26 -4.46 7.53
CA LEU A 68 -4.81 -5.52 6.64
C LEU A 68 -3.70 -5.09 5.68
N LEU A 69 -3.42 -3.79 5.51
CA LEU A 69 -2.38 -3.29 4.59
C LEU A 69 -1.00 -3.91 4.84
N PRO A 70 -0.45 -3.91 6.08
CA PRO A 70 0.86 -4.50 6.34
C PRO A 70 0.90 -6.00 6.06
N LEU A 71 -0.21 -6.70 6.35
CA LEU A 71 -0.34 -8.12 6.07
C LEU A 71 -0.38 -8.39 4.57
N ALA A 72 -1.18 -7.64 3.82
CA ALA A 72 -1.27 -7.74 2.36
C ALA A 72 0.08 -7.43 1.70
N ALA A 73 0.80 -6.41 2.19
CA ALA A 73 2.14 -6.08 1.74
C ALA A 73 3.14 -7.21 2.00
N ALA A 74 3.14 -7.78 3.21
CA ALA A 74 3.98 -8.92 3.56
C ALA A 74 3.67 -10.17 2.72
N LEU A 75 2.39 -10.45 2.47
CA LEU A 75 1.95 -11.52 1.57
C LEU A 75 2.41 -11.27 0.12
N GLY A 76 2.42 -10.01 -0.34
CA GLY A 76 2.94 -9.64 -1.64
C GLY A 76 4.43 -9.92 -1.77
N VAL A 77 5.23 -9.57 -0.75
CA VAL A 77 6.67 -9.88 -0.70
C VAL A 77 6.90 -11.39 -0.66
N LEU A 78 6.11 -12.12 0.12
CA LEU A 78 6.18 -13.59 0.19
C LEU A 78 5.80 -14.25 -1.15
N ALA A 79 4.81 -13.70 -1.86
CA ALA A 79 4.44 -14.17 -3.19
C ALA A 79 5.57 -13.94 -4.20
N LEU A 80 6.27 -12.80 -4.16
CA LEU A 80 7.49 -12.58 -4.95
C LEU A 80 8.58 -13.61 -4.63
N ALA A 81 8.83 -13.87 -3.35
CA ALA A 81 9.83 -14.84 -2.92
C ALA A 81 9.54 -16.27 -3.42
N ARG A 82 8.26 -16.59 -3.66
CA ARG A 82 7.82 -17.87 -4.26
C ARG A 82 7.71 -17.85 -5.79
N GLY A 83 8.13 -16.77 -6.44
CA GLY A 83 8.01 -16.59 -7.89
C GLY A 83 6.57 -16.36 -8.38
N ALA A 84 5.59 -16.17 -7.49
CA ALA A 84 4.19 -15.94 -7.81
C ALA A 84 3.92 -14.46 -8.13
N ARG A 85 4.57 -13.93 -9.19
CA ARG A 85 4.53 -12.51 -9.54
C ARG A 85 3.12 -11.96 -9.75
N ARG A 86 2.21 -12.71 -10.40
CA ARG A 86 0.81 -12.27 -10.59
C ARG A 86 0.10 -12.02 -9.26
N ALA A 87 0.27 -12.92 -8.30
CA ALA A 87 -0.32 -12.79 -6.98
C ALA A 87 0.27 -11.56 -6.25
N ALA A 88 1.60 -11.39 -6.31
CA ALA A 88 2.26 -10.22 -5.74
C ALA A 88 1.79 -8.90 -6.37
N ALA A 89 1.67 -8.85 -7.69
CA ALA A 89 1.19 -7.67 -8.41
C ALA A 89 -0.28 -7.37 -8.11
N GLY A 90 -1.13 -8.40 -8.02
CA GLY A 90 -2.53 -8.25 -7.61
C GLY A 90 -2.66 -7.68 -6.18
N LEU A 91 -1.88 -8.21 -5.24
CA LEU A 91 -1.82 -7.67 -3.87
C LEU A 91 -1.29 -6.24 -3.85
N GLY A 92 -0.20 -5.96 -4.59
CA GLY A 92 0.36 -4.62 -4.71
C GLY A 92 -0.62 -3.60 -5.30
N LEU A 93 -1.39 -3.99 -6.32
CA LEU A 93 -2.42 -3.14 -6.90
C LEU A 93 -3.48 -2.77 -5.85
N GLY A 94 -3.96 -3.75 -5.09
CA GLY A 94 -4.94 -3.52 -4.01
C GLY A 94 -4.40 -2.59 -2.91
N VAL A 95 -3.18 -2.85 -2.45
CA VAL A 95 -2.46 -2.03 -1.45
C VAL A 95 -2.32 -0.60 -1.96
N GLY A 96 -1.81 -0.40 -3.18
CA GLY A 96 -1.55 0.93 -3.72
C GLY A 96 -2.82 1.74 -3.97
N LEU A 97 -3.90 1.12 -4.46
CA LEU A 97 -5.20 1.78 -4.61
C LEU A 97 -5.77 2.24 -3.26
N LEU A 98 -5.63 1.38 -2.23
CA LEU A 98 -6.10 1.71 -0.89
C LEU A 98 -5.29 2.86 -0.28
N GLU A 99 -3.95 2.86 -0.42
CA GLU A 99 -3.10 3.97 0.04
C GLU A 99 -3.45 5.29 -0.65
N VAL A 100 -3.66 5.29 -1.96
CA VAL A 100 -4.06 6.50 -2.69
C VAL A 100 -5.41 7.01 -2.22
N ALA A 101 -6.40 6.13 -2.11
CA ALA A 101 -7.74 6.51 -1.64
C ALA A 101 -7.69 7.12 -0.23
N MET A 102 -6.95 6.49 0.68
CA MET A 102 -6.83 6.95 2.06
C MET A 102 -6.00 8.23 2.19
N GLY A 103 -4.86 8.30 1.51
CA GLY A 103 -4.03 9.50 1.51
C GLY A 103 -4.78 10.71 0.98
N LEU A 104 -5.55 10.56 -0.10
CA LEU A 104 -6.41 11.62 -0.62
C LEU A 104 -7.54 12.01 0.34
N ALA A 105 -8.15 11.04 1.03
CA ALA A 105 -9.17 11.32 2.04
C ALA A 105 -8.59 12.13 3.21
N VAL A 106 -7.40 11.77 3.69
CA VAL A 106 -6.70 12.51 4.76
C VAL A 106 -6.30 13.91 4.30
N MET A 107 -5.80 14.07 3.08
CA MET A 107 -5.43 15.38 2.53
C MET A 107 -6.62 16.34 2.35
N ARG A 108 -7.85 15.82 2.27
CA ARG A 108 -9.08 16.63 2.21
C ARG A 108 -9.62 17.01 3.60
N ALA A 109 -9.05 16.45 4.68
CA ALA A 109 -9.51 16.73 6.03
C ALA A 109 -9.06 18.13 6.51
N PRO A 110 -9.88 18.88 7.28
CA PRO A 110 -9.58 20.27 7.70
C PRO A 110 -8.31 20.47 8.55
N ARG A 111 -7.66 19.39 8.99
CA ARG A 111 -6.42 19.41 9.80
C ARG A 111 -5.31 18.56 9.17
N SER A 112 -5.16 18.59 7.85
CA SER A 112 -4.16 17.79 7.15
C SER A 112 -2.80 18.49 7.11
N ALA A 113 -1.94 18.24 8.09
CA ALA A 113 -0.52 18.66 8.07
C ALA A 113 0.43 17.45 8.15
N ASP A 114 0.03 16.32 7.57
CA ASP A 114 0.78 15.07 7.69
C ASP A 114 1.40 14.67 6.35
N TRP A 115 2.72 14.88 6.26
CA TRP A 115 3.63 14.31 5.25
C TRP A 115 3.39 12.81 4.99
N GLY A 116 2.87 12.07 5.96
CA GLY A 116 2.48 10.66 5.80
C GLY A 116 1.38 10.45 4.75
N ALA A 117 0.42 11.37 4.63
CA ALA A 117 -0.63 11.27 3.61
C ALA A 117 -0.06 11.49 2.20
N GLY A 118 0.82 12.48 2.04
CA GLY A 118 1.52 12.72 0.78
C GLY A 118 2.42 11.55 0.39
N GLY A 119 3.15 10.99 1.36
CA GLY A 119 3.95 9.78 1.18
C GLY A 119 3.11 8.59 0.73
N ALA A 120 1.99 8.31 1.40
CA ALA A 120 1.08 7.23 1.04
C ALA A 120 0.51 7.38 -0.38
N VAL A 121 0.14 8.60 -0.80
CA VAL A 121 -0.31 8.84 -2.19
C VAL A 121 0.79 8.55 -3.20
N ILE A 122 2.01 9.06 -2.97
CA ILE A 122 3.13 8.85 -3.90
C ILE A 122 3.50 7.37 -3.99
N THR A 123 3.67 6.71 -2.85
CA THR A 123 4.04 5.29 -2.78
C THR A 123 2.93 4.41 -3.36
N GLY A 124 1.67 4.70 -3.07
CA GLY A 124 0.53 3.99 -3.63
C GLY A 124 0.45 4.12 -5.15
N LEU A 125 0.65 5.32 -5.71
CA LEU A 125 0.69 5.52 -7.17
C LEU A 125 1.84 4.75 -7.83
N LEU A 126 3.04 4.81 -7.25
CA LEU A 126 4.18 4.04 -7.74
C LEU A 126 3.90 2.54 -7.73
N LEU A 127 3.34 2.03 -6.63
CA LEU A 127 3.00 0.62 -6.48
C LEU A 127 1.95 0.19 -7.52
N VAL A 128 0.91 1.00 -7.76
CA VAL A 128 -0.09 0.76 -8.81
C VAL A 128 0.56 0.67 -10.19
N VAL A 129 1.42 1.63 -10.54
CA VAL A 129 2.11 1.64 -11.85
C VAL A 129 2.99 0.39 -12.00
N VAL A 130 3.81 0.07 -11.00
CA VAL A 130 4.70 -1.10 -11.04
C VAL A 130 3.89 -2.40 -11.13
N ALA A 131 2.78 -2.51 -10.40
CA ALA A 131 1.89 -3.67 -10.44
C ALA A 131 1.25 -3.86 -11.83
N ILE A 132 0.74 -2.79 -12.44
CA ILE A 132 0.15 -2.83 -13.78
C ILE A 132 1.21 -3.27 -14.81
N VAL A 133 2.41 -2.68 -14.75
CA VAL A 133 3.51 -3.07 -15.65
C VAL A 133 3.90 -4.53 -15.45
N ALA A 134 3.96 -5.01 -14.20
CA ALA A 134 4.27 -6.39 -13.89
C ALA A 134 3.22 -7.36 -14.46
N LEU A 135 1.93 -7.03 -14.38
CA LEU A 135 0.84 -7.82 -14.95
C LEU A 135 0.91 -7.83 -16.49
N ALA A 136 1.08 -6.67 -17.12
CA ALA A 136 1.14 -6.54 -18.57
C ALA A 136 2.34 -7.28 -19.21
N VAL A 137 3.49 -7.31 -18.53
CA VAL A 137 4.67 -8.06 -18.99
C VAL A 137 4.45 -9.58 -18.89
N ASP A 138 3.65 -10.01 -17.93
CA ASP A 138 3.40 -11.43 -17.69
C ASP A 138 2.36 -12.02 -18.66
N GLU A 139 1.37 -11.23 -19.09
CA GLU A 139 0.44 -11.62 -20.16
C GLU A 139 1.17 -11.82 -21.49
N ARG A 140 2.08 -10.90 -21.85
CA ARG A 140 2.90 -11.02 -23.08
C ARG A 140 3.86 -12.20 -23.08
N SER A 141 4.14 -12.79 -21.92
CA SER A 141 4.98 -13.99 -21.81
C SER A 141 4.18 -15.28 -21.98
N ALA A 142 2.84 -15.20 -21.98
CA ALA A 142 1.93 -16.35 -22.09
C ALA A 142 1.23 -16.47 -23.46
N ALA A 143 1.33 -15.43 -24.30
CA ALA A 143 0.87 -15.40 -25.68
C ALA A 143 2.02 -15.72 -26.64
#